data_AF-A0A7X8H7F7-F1
#
_entry.id   AF-A0A7X8H7F7-F1
#
_cell.length_a   1.000
_cell.length_b   1.000
_cell.length_c   1.000
_cell.angle_alpha   90.00
_cell.angle_beta   90.00
_cell.angle_gamma   90.00
#
_symmetry.space_group_name_H-M   'P 1'
#
loop_
_entity.id
_entity.type
_entity.pdbx_description
1 polymer ?
#
loop_
_entity_poly.entity_id
_entity_poly.type
_entity_poly.pdbx_seq_one_letter_code
_entity_poly.pdbx_strand_id
1 'polypeptide(L)'
;MSNQLKNILIWGAGKIGRGFIADLFNKAGYKLTFVDSNQELIHQLNTQKQYTIVNLPSLEEKEEIIIKGFQAFHVSEKDKIFQKLNECSILSLVVFPSAFEQIAKDLAPIIERRSQEKINRPLNILMSTNICQPSEQFKQYLFKELSTAGKEYFQQYIGLVDTLIIRMGIEPTPEMKEKDPLTVLTNGYPELTLDRESFKGEPLQFKSFVYTTNMSHAEKRKMYTYNTIHAVYAYLGKQKGYQYIIESIQDEKIQQMAVEALNESSHALQKEFGYSDEEMKEWNRRVLKNMANPILKDKIDRVGADPIRKLKKEDRLIGPALMCIRNGIMPYFLAKAVAAAFLFDSEEDQPSQSIQEYLKNHSIKEAIREFCQLNREIELIQLITEHYHKFLNKKPIEEDFHRIKKLKESYEIGFEYEKNYRGCAQCLIATFFKFTGKANHILFQSASGLSGGMALCGDGACGGYSGGIMIMGSYVGRRFEKLNGGGDKEAQYQAYSMAQRLHDKFIETYGSVICADIHKQIFGKSFCLREKEARKEFEESGAHLDKCTTVVAMAASWVADILIDEGFL
;
A
#
# COMPACT_ATOMS: atom_id res chain seq x y z
N MET A 1 -11.94 -39.04 13.45
CA MET A 1 -11.81 -37.62 13.84
C MET A 1 -10.77 -37.57 14.93
N SER A 2 -9.56 -37.04 14.66
CA SER A 2 -8.50 -37.01 15.68
C SER A 2 -8.97 -36.17 16.87
N ASN A 3 -8.68 -36.63 18.08
CA ASN A 3 -9.10 -36.02 19.34
C ASN A 3 -8.25 -34.77 19.60
N GLN A 4 -8.33 -33.78 18.71
CA GLN A 4 -7.53 -32.55 18.78
C GLN A 4 -7.93 -31.80 20.04
N LEU A 5 -6.96 -31.55 20.92
CA LEU A 5 -7.15 -30.81 22.16
C LEU A 5 -7.75 -29.44 21.83
N LYS A 6 -9.05 -29.25 22.12
CA LYS A 6 -9.80 -28.00 21.93
C LYS A 6 -9.50 -27.01 23.05
N ASN A 7 -8.22 -26.72 23.26
CA ASN A 7 -7.75 -25.72 24.21
C ASN A 7 -6.81 -24.75 23.49
N ILE A 8 -6.97 -23.47 23.78
CA ILE A 8 -6.07 -22.41 23.34
C ILE A 8 -5.59 -21.61 24.54
N LEU A 9 -4.30 -21.24 24.52
CA LEU A 9 -3.77 -20.20 25.39
C LEU A 9 -3.60 -18.90 24.60
N ILE A 10 -4.14 -17.81 25.11
CA ILE A 10 -4.06 -16.46 24.54
C ILE A 10 -3.18 -15.64 25.49
N TRP A 11 -1.96 -15.33 25.05
CA TRP A 11 -1.02 -14.50 25.78
C TRP A 11 -1.19 -13.05 25.34
N GLY A 12 -1.70 -12.22 26.23
CA GLY A 12 -2.24 -10.89 25.93
C GLY A 12 -3.76 -10.90 26.00
N ALA A 13 -4.30 -10.57 27.18
CA ALA A 13 -5.72 -10.49 27.45
C ALA A 13 -6.30 -9.09 27.15
N GLY A 14 -5.65 -8.28 26.31
CA GLY A 14 -6.15 -6.98 25.87
C GLY A 14 -7.36 -7.06 24.93
N LYS A 15 -7.72 -5.93 24.30
CA LYS A 15 -8.89 -5.85 23.40
C LYS A 15 -8.85 -6.84 22.24
N ILE A 16 -7.71 -7.00 21.56
CA ILE A 16 -7.61 -7.95 20.43
C ILE A 16 -7.62 -9.40 20.93
N GLY A 17 -6.97 -9.70 22.07
CA GLY A 17 -6.98 -11.05 22.64
C GLY A 17 -8.39 -11.48 23.03
N ARG A 18 -9.10 -10.64 23.78
CA ARG A 18 -10.47 -10.92 24.25
C ARG A 18 -11.56 -10.72 23.19
N GLY A 19 -11.41 -9.75 22.29
CA GLY A 19 -12.43 -9.35 21.33
C GLY A 19 -12.27 -9.93 19.92
N PHE A 20 -11.10 -10.51 19.61
CA PHE A 20 -10.86 -11.14 18.31
C PHE A 20 -10.49 -12.61 18.43
N ILE A 21 -9.32 -12.92 18.99
CA ILE A 21 -8.84 -14.29 19.05
C ILE A 21 -9.78 -15.16 19.88
N ALA A 22 -10.18 -14.69 21.06
CA ALA A 22 -11.14 -15.39 21.89
C ALA A 22 -12.51 -15.57 21.23
N ASP A 23 -13.00 -14.60 20.44
CA ASP A 23 -14.25 -14.75 19.67
C ASP A 23 -14.16 -15.91 18.68
N LEU A 24 -13.11 -15.91 17.84
CA LEU A 24 -12.92 -16.95 16.81
C LEU A 24 -12.81 -18.35 17.42
N PHE A 25 -12.00 -18.49 18.47
CA PHE A 25 -11.79 -19.79 19.11
C PHE A 25 -12.98 -20.24 19.97
N ASN A 26 -13.71 -19.31 20.60
CA ASN A 26 -14.96 -19.63 21.30
C ASN A 26 -16.02 -20.16 20.31
N LYS A 27 -16.18 -19.51 19.15
CA LYS A 27 -17.07 -19.99 18.07
C LYS A 27 -16.68 -21.37 17.53
N ALA A 28 -15.37 -21.70 17.54
CA ALA A 28 -14.86 -23.04 17.21
C ALA A 28 -14.99 -24.09 18.34
N GLY A 29 -15.49 -23.68 19.51
CA GLY A 29 -15.70 -24.55 20.67
C GLY A 29 -14.43 -24.87 21.46
N TYR A 30 -13.44 -23.98 21.46
CA TYR A 30 -12.23 -24.12 22.27
C TYR A 30 -12.44 -23.61 23.69
N LYS A 31 -11.81 -24.28 24.65
CA LYS A 31 -11.61 -23.74 25.99
C LYS A 31 -10.51 -22.71 25.96
N LEU A 32 -10.79 -21.55 26.55
CA LEU A 32 -9.89 -20.39 26.51
C LEU A 32 -9.09 -20.31 27.81
N THR A 33 -7.79 -20.05 27.68
CA THR A 33 -6.92 -19.64 28.78
C THR A 33 -6.25 -18.33 28.44
N PHE A 34 -6.35 -17.33 29.31
CA PHE A 34 -5.68 -16.04 29.17
C PHE A 34 -4.43 -15.96 30.04
N VAL A 35 -3.40 -15.31 29.52
CA VAL A 35 -2.20 -14.93 30.27
C VAL A 35 -1.91 -13.46 30.02
N ASP A 36 -1.69 -12.67 31.06
CA ASP A 36 -1.38 -11.24 30.94
C ASP A 36 -0.49 -10.75 32.09
N SER A 37 0.27 -9.68 31.86
CA SER A 37 1.10 -9.02 32.88
C SER A 37 0.32 -8.00 33.70
N ASN A 38 -0.89 -7.62 33.28
CA ASN A 38 -1.76 -6.74 34.04
C ASN A 38 -2.49 -7.52 35.15
N GLN A 39 -1.95 -7.46 36.36
CA GLN A 39 -2.51 -8.12 37.54
C GLN A 39 -3.96 -7.72 37.84
N GLU A 40 -4.33 -6.45 37.64
CA GLU A 40 -5.69 -5.94 37.88
C GLU A 40 -6.67 -6.56 36.90
N LEU A 41 -6.33 -6.60 35.61
CA LEU A 41 -7.15 -7.22 34.57
C LEU A 41 -7.35 -8.72 34.84
N ILE A 42 -6.29 -9.44 35.23
CA ILE A 42 -6.38 -10.86 35.57
C ILE A 42 -7.26 -11.08 36.79
N HIS A 43 -7.15 -10.22 37.81
CA HIS A 43 -8.01 -10.28 38.99
C HIS A 43 -9.48 -10.07 38.60
N GLN A 44 -9.79 -9.04 37.81
CA GLN A 44 -11.14 -8.76 37.32
C GLN A 44 -11.71 -9.94 36.52
N LEU A 45 -10.93 -10.51 35.58
CA LEU A 45 -11.32 -11.67 34.78
C LEU A 45 -11.65 -12.89 35.65
N ASN A 46 -10.83 -13.18 36.67
CA ASN A 46 -11.04 -14.31 37.57
C ASN A 46 -12.21 -14.11 38.55
N THR A 47 -12.49 -12.87 38.95
CA THR A 47 -13.62 -12.52 39.80
C THR A 47 -14.94 -12.57 39.03
N GLN A 48 -14.99 -11.94 37.86
CA GLN A 48 -16.22 -11.84 37.06
C GLN A 48 -16.54 -13.13 36.29
N LYS A 49 -15.52 -13.92 35.89
CA LYS A 49 -15.61 -15.21 35.16
C LYS A 49 -16.34 -15.21 33.82
N GLN A 50 -16.82 -14.04 33.39
CA GLN A 50 -17.44 -13.81 32.11
C GLN A 50 -17.18 -12.36 31.66
N TYR A 51 -17.22 -12.12 30.36
CA TYR A 51 -17.21 -10.77 29.78
C TYR A 51 -17.95 -10.74 28.44
N THR A 52 -18.31 -9.56 27.99
CA THR A 52 -19.09 -9.34 26.77
C THR A 52 -18.20 -8.85 25.63
N ILE A 53 -18.34 -9.47 24.46
CA ILE A 53 -17.86 -8.94 23.19
C ILE A 53 -19.04 -8.34 22.47
N VAL A 54 -18.90 -7.09 22.02
CA VAL A 54 -19.87 -6.43 21.15
C VAL A 54 -19.22 -6.26 19.78
N ASN A 55 -19.68 -7.02 18.80
CA ASN A 55 -19.30 -6.85 17.40
C ASN A 55 -20.33 -5.94 16.73
N LEU A 56 -19.88 -4.82 16.17
CA LEU A 56 -20.71 -3.89 15.40
C LEU A 56 -20.16 -3.78 13.97
N PRO A 57 -20.60 -4.61 13.01
CA PRO A 57 -20.23 -4.43 11.61
C PRO A 57 -20.82 -3.16 10.97
N SER A 58 -21.91 -2.63 11.52
CA SER A 58 -22.56 -1.37 11.14
C SER A 58 -23.39 -0.82 12.31
N LEU A 59 -24.15 0.28 12.13
CA LEU A 59 -25.10 0.77 13.15
C LEU A 59 -26.32 -0.15 13.31
N GLU A 60 -26.66 -0.90 12.26
CA GLU A 60 -27.84 -1.75 12.19
C GLU A 60 -27.53 -3.21 12.55
N GLU A 61 -26.28 -3.63 12.37
CA GLU A 61 -25.79 -4.96 12.66
C GLU A 61 -25.07 -4.97 14.02
N LYS A 62 -25.59 -5.74 14.97
CA LYS A 62 -24.99 -5.93 16.30
C LYS A 62 -25.02 -7.39 16.72
N GLU A 63 -23.87 -7.92 17.13
CA GLU A 63 -23.74 -9.25 17.74
C GLU A 63 -23.12 -9.09 19.13
N GLU A 64 -23.85 -9.47 20.18
CA GLU A 64 -23.31 -9.58 21.55
C GLU A 64 -22.97 -11.03 21.85
N ILE A 65 -21.76 -11.27 22.34
CA ILE A 65 -21.24 -12.61 22.65
C ILE A 65 -20.76 -12.61 24.09
N ILE A 66 -21.30 -13.50 24.91
CA ILE A 66 -20.85 -13.70 26.28
C ILE A 66 -19.78 -14.79 26.28
N ILE A 67 -18.57 -14.42 26.67
CA ILE A 67 -17.46 -15.36 26.86
C ILE A 67 -17.44 -15.77 28.33
N LYS A 68 -17.46 -17.07 28.59
CA LYS A 68 -17.46 -17.67 29.94
C LYS A 68 -16.66 -18.96 29.98
N GLY A 69 -16.33 -19.44 31.19
CA GLY A 69 -15.63 -20.72 31.37
C GLY A 69 -14.16 -20.71 30.93
N PHE A 70 -13.57 -19.51 30.81
CA PHE A 70 -12.14 -19.35 30.60
C PHE A 70 -11.37 -19.43 31.92
N GLN A 71 -10.06 -19.62 31.83
CA GLN A 71 -9.12 -19.46 32.95
C GLN A 71 -8.21 -18.26 32.66
N ALA A 72 -7.77 -17.52 33.68
CA ALA A 72 -6.86 -16.39 33.50
C ALA A 72 -5.71 -16.46 34.52
N PHE A 73 -4.48 -16.30 34.05
CA PHE A 73 -3.26 -16.37 34.88
C PHE A 73 -2.41 -15.13 34.69
N HIS A 74 -1.77 -14.68 35.77
CA HIS A 74 -0.74 -13.66 35.67
C HIS A 74 0.56 -14.31 35.18
N VAL A 75 1.40 -13.56 34.43
CA VAL A 75 2.68 -14.07 33.89
C VAL A 75 3.64 -14.64 34.94
N SER A 76 3.48 -14.26 36.21
CA SER A 76 4.27 -14.84 37.32
C SER A 76 3.88 -16.27 37.69
N GLU A 77 2.70 -16.76 37.29
CA GLU A 77 2.18 -18.09 37.62
C GLU A 77 2.72 -19.18 36.67
N LYS A 78 4.06 -19.23 36.52
CA LYS A 78 4.78 -20.01 35.49
C LYS A 78 4.39 -21.49 35.43
N ASP A 79 4.25 -22.16 36.58
CA ASP A 79 3.90 -23.59 36.61
C ASP A 79 2.48 -23.87 36.09
N LYS A 80 1.51 -23.00 36.41
CA LYS A 80 0.14 -23.13 35.92
C LYS A 80 0.06 -22.88 34.42
N ILE A 81 0.79 -21.86 33.94
CA ILE A 81 0.91 -21.55 32.52
C ILE A 81 1.53 -22.73 31.77
N PHE A 82 2.61 -23.31 32.30
CA PHE A 82 3.24 -24.50 31.72
C PHE A 82 2.27 -25.67 31.60
N GLN A 83 1.57 -26.02 32.69
CA GLN A 83 0.59 -27.11 32.70
C GLN A 83 -0.50 -26.88 31.64
N LYS A 84 -1.04 -25.66 31.56
CA LYS A 84 -2.09 -25.31 30.60
C LYS A 84 -1.61 -25.33 29.16
N LEU A 85 -0.41 -24.82 28.89
CA LEU A 85 0.16 -24.84 27.55
C LEU A 85 0.43 -26.29 27.08
N ASN A 86 0.78 -27.18 28.02
CA ASN A 86 0.88 -28.63 27.77
C ASN A 86 -0.46 -29.34 27.57
N GLU A 87 -1.59 -28.65 27.68
CA GLU A 87 -2.92 -29.13 27.27
C GLU A 87 -3.40 -28.47 25.96
N CYS A 88 -2.63 -27.53 25.40
CA CYS A 88 -2.99 -26.77 24.20
C CYS A 88 -2.29 -27.31 22.96
N SER A 89 -2.92 -27.11 21.80
CA SER A 89 -2.30 -27.28 20.48
C SER A 89 -1.92 -25.95 19.83
N ILE A 90 -2.48 -24.85 20.34
CA ILE A 90 -2.34 -23.49 19.84
C ILE A 90 -2.04 -22.54 21.00
N LEU A 91 -1.07 -21.65 20.77
CA LEU A 91 -0.79 -20.48 21.56
C LEU A 91 -1.00 -19.26 20.66
N SER A 92 -1.70 -18.23 21.09
CA SER A 92 -1.74 -16.96 20.37
C SER A 92 -1.00 -15.89 21.18
N LEU A 93 0.01 -15.26 20.57
CA LEU A 93 0.69 -14.10 21.13
C LEU A 93 0.03 -12.84 20.61
N VAL A 94 -0.70 -12.15 21.47
CA VAL A 94 -1.47 -10.93 21.18
C VAL A 94 -0.89 -9.76 21.96
N VAL A 95 0.34 -9.40 21.62
CA VAL A 95 1.17 -8.47 22.39
C VAL A 95 1.86 -7.47 21.48
N PHE A 96 2.32 -6.36 22.05
CA PHE A 96 3.17 -5.42 21.31
C PHE A 96 4.58 -5.99 21.11
N PRO A 97 5.28 -5.61 20.02
CA PRO A 97 6.64 -6.11 19.75
C PRO A 97 7.64 -5.85 20.88
N SER A 98 7.44 -4.80 21.68
CA SER A 98 8.27 -4.49 22.85
C SER A 98 8.26 -5.59 23.91
N ALA A 99 7.24 -6.45 23.94
CA ALA A 99 7.14 -7.58 24.87
C ALA A 99 7.83 -8.86 24.36
N PHE A 100 8.30 -8.89 23.11
CA PHE A 100 8.82 -10.12 22.47
C PHE A 100 10.00 -10.72 23.22
N GLU A 101 10.97 -9.90 23.64
CA GLU A 101 12.14 -10.40 24.35
C GLU A 101 11.76 -11.04 25.69
N GLN A 102 10.87 -10.40 26.45
CA GLN A 102 10.43 -10.93 27.74
C GLN A 102 9.64 -12.23 27.56
N ILE A 103 8.73 -12.29 26.59
CA ILE A 103 7.94 -13.50 26.32
C ILE A 103 8.81 -14.63 25.81
N ALA A 104 9.86 -14.35 25.04
CA ALA A 104 10.85 -15.34 24.64
C ALA A 104 11.52 -15.98 25.86
N LYS A 105 11.92 -15.19 26.87
CA LYS A 105 12.48 -15.67 28.14
C LYS A 105 11.49 -16.51 28.95
N ASP A 106 10.21 -16.17 28.90
CA ASP A 106 9.16 -16.92 29.61
C ASP A 106 8.75 -18.22 28.88
N LEU A 107 8.79 -18.25 27.55
CA LEU A 107 8.45 -19.44 26.74
C LEU A 107 9.61 -20.43 26.59
N ALA A 108 10.87 -19.98 26.58
CA ALA A 108 12.02 -20.86 26.39
C ALA A 108 12.08 -22.01 27.42
N PRO A 109 11.93 -21.79 28.74
CA PRO A 109 11.89 -22.88 29.72
C PRO A 109 10.76 -23.88 29.46
N ILE A 110 9.64 -23.44 28.91
CA ILE A 110 8.51 -24.31 28.58
C ILE A 110 8.87 -25.21 27.39
N ILE A 111 9.52 -24.66 26.36
CA ILE A 111 9.97 -25.42 25.19
C ILE A 111 11.07 -26.41 25.59
N GLU A 112 12.03 -26.01 26.43
CA GLU A 112 13.07 -26.89 26.97
C GLU A 112 12.46 -28.06 27.74
N ARG A 113 11.50 -27.78 28.62
CA ARG A 113 10.83 -28.84 29.38
C ARG A 113 10.02 -29.78 28.49
N ARG A 114 9.34 -29.26 27.45
CA ARG A 114 8.67 -30.09 26.45
C ARG A 114 9.65 -31.00 25.68
N SER A 115 10.86 -30.52 25.39
CA SER A 115 11.94 -31.30 24.79
C SER A 115 12.41 -32.42 25.71
N GLN A 116 12.69 -32.09 26.98
CA GLN A 116 13.12 -33.06 28.01
C GLN A 116 12.08 -34.14 28.30
N GLU A 117 10.80 -33.75 28.37
CA GLU A 117 9.66 -34.65 28.56
C GLU A 117 9.23 -35.38 27.28
N LYS A 118 9.92 -35.15 26.14
CA LYS A 118 9.67 -35.78 24.83
C LYS A 118 8.22 -35.66 24.36
N ILE A 119 7.64 -34.46 24.51
CA ILE A 119 6.25 -34.19 24.12
C ILE A 119 6.18 -34.00 22.60
N ASN A 120 6.14 -35.09 21.83
CA ASN A 120 6.25 -35.08 20.38
C ASN A 120 4.97 -34.69 19.62
N ARG A 121 4.20 -33.72 20.14
CA ARG A 121 2.99 -33.19 19.49
C ARG A 121 3.17 -31.71 19.14
N PRO A 122 2.71 -31.25 17.97
CA PRO A 122 2.84 -29.86 17.57
C PRO A 122 2.23 -28.85 18.56
N LEU A 123 2.91 -27.72 18.73
CA LEU A 123 2.36 -26.49 19.31
C LEU A 123 2.58 -25.37 18.29
N ASN A 124 1.50 -24.83 17.74
CA ASN A 124 1.57 -23.70 16.83
C ASN A 124 1.33 -22.39 17.59
N ILE A 125 2.28 -21.47 17.49
CA ILE A 125 2.25 -20.15 18.10
C ILE A 125 1.81 -19.16 17.01
N LEU A 126 0.61 -18.62 17.13
CA LEU A 126 0.06 -17.60 16.26
C LEU A 126 0.60 -16.23 16.67
N MET A 127 1.35 -15.59 15.78
CA MET A 127 1.91 -14.25 15.96
C MET A 127 0.84 -13.21 15.60
N SER A 128 -0.03 -12.91 16.55
CA SER A 128 -1.18 -12.02 16.38
C SER A 128 -0.86 -10.58 16.75
N THR A 129 0.05 -9.99 15.98
CA THR A 129 0.52 -8.62 16.16
C THR A 129 0.26 -7.78 14.91
N ASN A 130 0.44 -6.46 15.02
CA ASN A 130 0.22 -5.52 13.91
C ASN A 130 1.55 -5.00 13.33
N ILE A 131 2.54 -5.88 13.21
CA ILE A 131 3.79 -5.63 12.48
C ILE A 131 3.95 -6.68 11.38
N CYS A 132 4.75 -6.38 10.36
CA CYS A 132 5.07 -7.34 9.30
C CYS A 132 6.10 -8.36 9.80
N GLN A 133 5.93 -9.63 9.43
CA GLN A 133 6.86 -10.74 9.74
C GLN A 133 7.30 -10.82 11.22
N PRO A 134 6.36 -10.81 12.19
CA PRO A 134 6.70 -10.85 13.62
C PRO A 134 7.41 -12.14 14.04
N SER A 135 7.17 -13.26 13.35
CA SER A 135 7.79 -14.56 13.61
C SER A 135 9.32 -14.49 13.61
N GLU A 136 9.93 -13.87 12.60
CA GLU A 136 11.38 -13.79 12.45
C GLU A 136 12.02 -13.00 13.59
N GLN A 137 11.43 -11.85 13.93
CA GLN A 137 11.91 -11.05 15.07
C GLN A 137 11.78 -11.83 16.39
N PHE A 138 10.65 -12.48 16.63
CA PHE A 138 10.41 -13.24 17.85
C PHE A 138 11.35 -14.45 17.97
N LYS A 139 11.58 -15.16 16.87
CA LYS A 139 12.48 -16.32 16.78
C LYS A 139 13.91 -15.96 17.19
N GLN A 140 14.40 -14.78 16.80
CA GLN A 140 15.73 -14.31 17.20
C GLN A 140 15.87 -14.16 18.72
N TYR A 141 14.85 -13.62 19.40
CA TYR A 141 14.84 -13.55 20.85
C TYR A 141 14.75 -14.94 21.47
N LEU A 142 13.84 -15.78 20.99
CA LEU A 142 13.63 -17.12 21.54
C LEU A 142 14.87 -18.02 21.40
N PHE A 143 15.57 -17.96 20.26
CA PHE A 143 16.74 -18.79 20.00
C PHE A 143 17.97 -18.40 20.82
N LYS A 144 18.01 -17.19 21.39
CA LYS A 144 19.05 -16.81 22.36
C LYS A 144 18.89 -17.55 23.68
N GLU A 145 17.65 -17.89 24.04
CA GLU A 145 17.30 -18.51 25.31
C GLU A 145 17.24 -20.05 25.25
N LEU A 146 17.19 -20.64 24.04
CA LEU A 146 17.15 -22.10 23.83
C LEU A 146 18.54 -22.74 23.72
N SER A 147 18.68 -23.89 24.36
CA SER A 147 19.78 -24.84 24.16
C SER A 147 19.78 -25.44 22.75
N THR A 148 20.84 -26.17 22.38
CA THR A 148 20.90 -26.88 21.09
C THR A 148 19.75 -27.89 20.95
N ALA A 149 19.48 -28.67 22.00
CA ALA A 149 18.38 -29.63 22.01
C ALA A 149 17.00 -28.93 21.95
N GLY A 150 16.85 -27.78 22.61
CA GLY A 150 15.65 -26.96 22.53
C GLY A 150 15.39 -26.41 21.12
N LYS A 151 16.44 -26.00 20.41
CA LYS A 151 16.37 -25.52 19.01
C LYS A 151 15.98 -26.63 18.04
N GLU A 152 16.56 -27.82 18.18
CA GLU A 152 16.20 -29.00 17.38
C GLU A 152 14.74 -29.39 17.61
N TYR A 153 14.31 -29.43 18.87
CA TYR A 153 12.93 -29.70 19.23
C TYR A 153 11.97 -28.65 18.66
N PHE A 154 12.34 -27.37 18.76
CA PHE A 154 11.56 -26.26 18.19
C PHE A 154 11.33 -26.46 16.68
N GLN A 155 12.38 -26.79 15.92
CA GLN A 155 12.27 -26.98 14.48
C GLN A 155 11.31 -28.12 14.10
N GLN A 156 11.21 -29.16 14.93
CA GLN A 156 10.35 -30.31 14.68
C GLN A 156 8.89 -30.07 15.11
N TYR A 157 8.67 -29.47 16.28
CA TYR A 157 7.34 -29.48 16.93
C TYR A 157 6.72 -28.11 17.19
N ILE A 158 7.45 -27.01 16.98
CA ILE A 158 6.93 -25.66 17.19
C ILE A 158 6.76 -24.95 15.85
N GLY A 159 5.54 -24.46 15.58
CA GLY A 159 5.26 -23.57 14.46
C GLY A 159 5.19 -22.12 14.94
N LEU A 160 5.85 -21.18 14.26
CA LEU A 160 5.63 -19.74 14.45
C LEU A 160 4.84 -19.24 13.26
N VAL A 161 3.54 -19.11 13.43
CA VAL A 161 2.59 -18.81 12.37
C VAL A 161 2.32 -17.31 12.36
N ASP A 162 2.77 -16.61 11.33
CA ASP A 162 2.40 -15.22 11.13
C ASP A 162 0.90 -15.09 10.82
N THR A 163 0.30 -14.00 11.30
CA THR A 163 -1.12 -13.72 11.10
C THR A 163 -1.36 -12.28 10.70
N LEU A 164 -2.44 -12.03 9.95
CA LEU A 164 -2.84 -10.69 9.54
C LEU A 164 -4.06 -10.20 10.34
N ILE A 165 -3.85 -9.20 11.20
CA ILE A 165 -4.91 -8.62 12.03
C ILE A 165 -5.60 -7.45 11.31
N ILE A 166 -6.90 -7.60 11.06
CA ILE A 166 -7.76 -6.55 10.45
C ILE A 166 -8.85 -6.08 11.43
N ARG A 167 -9.32 -6.94 12.34
CA ARG A 167 -10.34 -6.54 13.33
C ARG A 167 -9.82 -5.42 14.23
N MET A 168 -10.60 -4.35 14.33
CA MET A 168 -10.27 -3.16 15.12
C MET A 168 -10.96 -3.23 16.48
N GLY A 169 -10.19 -2.99 17.54
CA GLY A 169 -10.74 -2.77 18.88
C GLY A 169 -11.05 -1.30 19.08
N ILE A 170 -12.30 -1.00 19.43
CA ILE A 170 -12.81 0.36 19.66
C ILE A 170 -12.92 0.59 21.16
N GLU A 171 -12.89 1.84 21.60
CA GLU A 171 -13.19 2.15 23.01
C GLU A 171 -14.70 1.92 23.27
N PRO A 172 -15.08 1.05 24.23
CA PRO A 172 -16.47 0.89 24.61
C PRO A 172 -17.03 2.20 25.20
N THR A 173 -18.33 2.45 25.00
CA THR A 173 -19.00 3.61 25.58
C THR A 173 -19.06 3.51 27.12
N PRO A 174 -19.21 4.63 27.85
CA PRO A 174 -19.40 4.59 29.29
C PRO A 174 -20.54 3.66 29.73
N GLU A 175 -21.68 3.71 29.03
CA GLU A 175 -22.85 2.85 29.26
C GLU A 175 -22.52 1.35 29.11
N MET A 176 -21.71 0.99 28.11
CA MET A 176 -21.24 -0.39 27.94
C MET A 176 -20.36 -0.83 29.11
N LYS A 177 -19.47 0.04 29.58
CA LYS A 177 -18.58 -0.25 30.72
C LYS A 177 -19.33 -0.31 32.05
N GLU A 178 -20.39 0.47 32.21
CA GLU A 178 -21.26 0.41 33.40
C GLU A 178 -21.99 -0.94 33.47
N LYS A 179 -22.46 -1.46 32.32
CA LYS A 179 -23.10 -2.77 32.23
C LYS A 179 -22.10 -3.92 32.45
N ASP A 180 -20.91 -3.83 31.85
CA ASP A 180 -19.84 -4.80 32.00
C ASP A 180 -18.47 -4.12 31.81
N PRO A 181 -17.66 -3.97 32.88
CA PRO A 181 -16.39 -3.24 32.82
C PRO A 181 -15.33 -3.93 31.94
N LEU A 182 -15.50 -5.23 31.67
CA LEU A 182 -14.59 -6.01 30.82
C LEU A 182 -15.00 -6.02 29.34
N THR A 183 -16.11 -5.35 28.99
CA THR A 183 -16.65 -5.27 27.63
C THR A 183 -15.58 -4.92 26.62
N VAL A 184 -15.60 -5.64 25.49
CA VAL A 184 -14.78 -5.31 24.32
C VAL A 184 -15.67 -4.99 23.14
N LEU A 185 -15.48 -3.80 22.57
CA LEU A 185 -16.17 -3.35 21.37
C LEU A 185 -15.26 -3.53 20.14
N THR A 186 -15.77 -4.13 19.08
CA THR A 186 -15.04 -4.31 17.81
C THR A 186 -15.88 -4.00 16.58
N ASN A 187 -15.21 -3.79 15.44
CA ASN A 187 -15.86 -3.67 14.12
C ASN A 187 -16.36 -5.00 13.54
N GLY A 188 -16.24 -6.11 14.27
CA GLY A 188 -16.80 -7.41 13.88
C GLY A 188 -16.15 -8.10 12.68
N TYR A 189 -14.96 -7.66 12.23
CA TYR A 189 -14.30 -8.28 11.06
C TYR A 189 -14.10 -9.79 11.28
N PRO A 190 -14.63 -10.69 10.42
CA PRO A 190 -14.85 -12.08 10.80
C PRO A 190 -13.66 -13.03 10.57
N GLU A 191 -12.62 -12.58 9.86
CA GLU A 191 -11.57 -13.44 9.32
C GLU A 191 -10.19 -13.15 9.91
N LEU A 192 -9.40 -14.20 10.12
CA LEU A 192 -7.98 -14.15 10.46
C LEU A 192 -7.18 -14.83 9.36
N THR A 193 -6.27 -14.10 8.71
CA THR A 193 -5.35 -14.71 7.74
C THR A 193 -4.18 -15.35 8.46
N LEU A 194 -3.80 -16.58 8.09
CA LEU A 194 -2.69 -17.32 8.68
C LEU A 194 -1.73 -17.85 7.61
N ASP A 195 -0.44 -17.86 7.93
CA ASP A 195 0.58 -18.49 7.08
C ASP A 195 0.48 -20.02 7.16
N ARG A 196 0.11 -20.64 6.04
CA ARG A 196 -0.07 -22.09 5.92
C ARG A 196 1.24 -22.86 6.08
N GLU A 197 2.35 -22.32 5.58
CA GLU A 197 3.63 -23.02 5.49
C GLU A 197 4.34 -23.10 6.84
N SER A 198 4.07 -22.14 7.73
CA SER A 198 4.63 -22.10 9.08
C SER A 198 3.95 -23.04 10.09
N PHE A 199 2.84 -23.69 9.71
CA PHE A 199 2.16 -24.66 10.58
C PHE A 199 2.94 -25.98 10.70
N LYS A 200 3.01 -26.50 11.92
CA LYS A 200 3.42 -27.87 12.21
C LYS A 200 2.18 -28.75 12.35
N GLY A 201 2.12 -29.80 11.55
CA GLY A 201 0.96 -30.69 11.43
C GLY A 201 -0.18 -30.10 10.59
N GLU A 202 -1.36 -30.69 10.71
CA GLU A 202 -2.55 -30.22 10.00
C GLU A 202 -3.05 -28.87 10.55
N PRO A 203 -3.27 -27.85 9.70
CA PRO A 203 -3.86 -26.59 10.12
C PRO A 203 -5.30 -26.76 10.62
N LEU A 204 -5.75 -25.79 11.42
CA LEU A 204 -7.10 -25.76 11.94
C LEU A 204 -8.12 -25.41 10.84
N GLN A 205 -9.18 -26.19 10.73
CA GLN A 205 -10.21 -25.97 9.72
C GLN A 205 -11.38 -25.17 10.32
N PHE A 206 -11.24 -23.84 10.37
CA PHE A 206 -12.33 -22.94 10.79
C PHE A 206 -12.77 -22.05 9.63
N LYS A 207 -14.08 -21.80 9.51
CA LYS A 207 -14.64 -20.91 8.48
C LYS A 207 -14.03 -19.49 8.51
N SER A 208 -13.66 -19.01 9.69
CA SER A 208 -13.04 -17.70 9.90
C SER A 208 -11.54 -17.66 9.60
N PHE A 209 -10.89 -18.79 9.28
CA PHE A 209 -9.46 -18.84 9.02
C PHE A 209 -9.21 -18.82 7.51
N VAL A 210 -8.42 -17.84 7.07
CA VAL A 210 -8.01 -17.70 5.68
C VAL A 210 -6.54 -18.08 5.60
N TYR A 211 -6.24 -19.20 4.96
CA TYR A 211 -4.86 -19.64 4.80
C TYR A 211 -4.23 -19.02 3.57
N THR A 212 -2.99 -18.53 3.70
CA THR A 212 -2.16 -18.06 2.59
C THR A 212 -0.85 -18.82 2.58
N THR A 213 -0.32 -19.09 1.38
CA THR A 213 1.04 -19.62 1.18
C THR A 213 2.07 -18.49 0.99
N ASN A 214 1.62 -17.23 0.93
CA ASN A 214 2.50 -16.07 0.84
C ASN A 214 1.99 -14.94 1.73
N MET A 215 2.48 -14.92 2.97
CA MET A 215 2.09 -13.91 3.96
C MET A 215 2.49 -12.49 3.54
N SER A 216 3.66 -12.34 2.91
CA SER A 216 4.14 -11.02 2.45
C SER A 216 3.18 -10.39 1.43
N HIS A 217 2.61 -11.18 0.52
CA HIS A 217 1.59 -10.70 -0.43
C HIS A 217 0.29 -10.27 0.29
N ALA A 218 -0.12 -11.00 1.33
CA ALA A 218 -1.31 -10.66 2.11
C ALA A 218 -1.12 -9.38 2.95
N GLU A 219 0.06 -9.24 3.58
CA GLU A 219 0.45 -8.04 4.32
C GLU A 219 0.51 -6.82 3.40
N LYS A 220 1.16 -6.93 2.23
CA LYS A 220 1.21 -5.85 1.24
C LYS A 220 -0.18 -5.52 0.71
N ARG A 221 -1.03 -6.51 0.41
CA ARG A 221 -2.42 -6.27 -0.01
C ARG A 221 -3.15 -5.43 1.03
N LYS A 222 -3.06 -5.77 2.32
CA LYS A 222 -3.69 -4.98 3.41
C LYS A 222 -3.06 -3.60 3.58
N MET A 223 -1.73 -3.49 3.53
CA MET A 223 -1.04 -2.20 3.63
C MET A 223 -1.46 -1.27 2.47
N TYR A 224 -1.51 -1.78 1.25
CA TYR A 224 -1.74 -0.99 0.03
C TYR A 224 -3.22 -0.82 -0.33
N THR A 225 -4.13 -1.32 0.50
CA THR A 225 -5.58 -1.12 0.35
C THR A 225 -6.17 -0.52 1.62
N TYR A 226 -6.34 -1.32 2.69
CA TYR A 226 -6.91 -0.90 3.97
C TYR A 226 -6.20 0.31 4.57
N ASN A 227 -4.86 0.26 4.69
CA ASN A 227 -4.14 1.37 5.31
C ASN A 227 -4.05 2.58 4.36
N THR A 228 -3.91 2.35 3.06
CA THR A 228 -3.89 3.38 2.01
C THR A 228 -5.17 4.19 2.02
N ILE A 229 -6.33 3.56 1.83
CA ILE A 229 -7.59 4.29 1.70
C ILE A 229 -7.92 5.10 2.96
N HIS A 230 -7.56 4.57 4.13
CA HIS A 230 -7.76 5.27 5.40
C HIS A 230 -6.90 6.54 5.48
N ALA A 231 -5.66 6.49 4.99
CA ALA A 231 -4.80 7.66 4.87
C ALA A 231 -5.32 8.64 3.79
N VAL A 232 -5.84 8.15 2.66
CA VAL A 232 -6.45 8.99 1.62
C VAL A 232 -7.63 9.79 2.19
N TYR A 233 -8.56 9.14 2.89
CA TYR A 233 -9.68 9.84 3.55
C TYR A 233 -9.22 10.89 4.55
N ALA A 234 -8.17 10.59 5.33
CA ALA A 234 -7.64 11.53 6.31
C ALA A 234 -7.05 12.78 5.64
N TYR A 235 -6.13 12.58 4.69
CA TYR A 235 -5.40 13.70 4.09
C TYR A 235 -6.28 14.54 3.18
N LEU A 236 -7.14 13.93 2.34
CA LEU A 236 -8.08 14.69 1.52
C LEU A 236 -9.18 15.35 2.36
N GLY A 237 -9.66 14.69 3.41
CA GLY A 237 -10.63 15.25 4.35
C GLY A 237 -10.11 16.48 5.08
N LYS A 238 -8.85 16.45 5.52
CA LYS A 238 -8.19 17.59 6.17
C LYS A 238 -8.19 18.83 5.27
N GLN A 239 -8.00 18.65 3.96
CA GLN A 239 -8.05 19.77 2.99
C GLN A 239 -9.44 20.42 2.89
N LYS A 240 -10.51 19.72 3.29
CA LYS A 240 -11.87 20.28 3.41
C LYS A 240 -12.21 20.77 4.82
N GLY A 241 -11.29 20.65 5.78
CA GLY A 241 -11.52 21.03 7.17
C GLY A 241 -12.38 20.04 7.96
N TYR A 242 -12.58 18.81 7.45
CA TYR A 242 -13.28 17.77 8.19
C TYR A 242 -12.50 17.33 9.42
N GLN A 243 -13.23 16.88 10.44
CA GLN A 243 -12.67 16.42 11.71
C GLN A 243 -12.66 14.90 11.83
N TYR A 244 -13.60 14.22 11.16
CA TYR A 244 -13.81 12.79 11.23
C TYR A 244 -13.76 12.14 9.85
N ILE A 245 -13.24 10.91 9.80
CA ILE A 245 -13.13 10.13 8.55
C ILE A 245 -14.49 9.89 7.90
N ILE A 246 -15.56 9.77 8.70
CA ILE A 246 -16.91 9.56 8.16
C ILE A 246 -17.39 10.73 7.30
N GLU A 247 -16.95 11.96 7.59
CA GLU A 247 -17.27 13.14 6.79
C GLU A 247 -16.60 13.05 5.40
N SER A 248 -15.34 12.60 5.35
CA SER A 248 -14.63 12.31 4.10
C SER A 248 -15.30 11.22 3.27
N ILE A 249 -15.90 10.21 3.92
CA ILE A 249 -16.59 9.10 3.25
C ILE A 249 -17.96 9.56 2.70
N GLN A 250 -18.63 10.47 3.41
CA GLN A 250 -19.92 11.03 2.98
C GLN A 250 -19.78 12.10 1.90
N ASP A 251 -18.59 12.69 1.74
CA ASP A 251 -18.30 13.60 0.64
C ASP A 251 -18.07 12.83 -0.66
N GLU A 252 -19.03 12.92 -1.60
CA GLU A 252 -19.02 12.17 -2.86
C GLU A 252 -17.71 12.32 -3.66
N LYS A 253 -17.11 13.52 -3.62
CA LYS A 253 -15.88 13.81 -4.37
C LYS A 253 -14.67 13.14 -3.72
N ILE A 254 -14.55 13.20 -2.39
CA ILE A 254 -13.49 12.49 -1.67
C ILE A 254 -13.68 10.97 -1.79
N GLN A 255 -14.91 10.50 -1.67
CA GLN A 255 -15.25 9.09 -1.84
C GLN A 255 -14.81 8.58 -3.22
N GLN A 256 -15.13 9.31 -4.29
CA GLN A 256 -14.73 8.94 -5.64
C GLN A 256 -13.20 8.90 -5.80
N MET A 257 -12.47 9.91 -5.30
CA MET A 257 -11.00 9.91 -5.36
C MET A 257 -10.37 8.79 -4.53
N ALA A 258 -10.94 8.45 -3.37
CA ALA A 258 -10.46 7.38 -2.51
C ALA A 258 -10.66 6.01 -3.16
N VAL A 259 -11.80 5.80 -3.83
CA VAL A 259 -12.05 4.59 -4.63
C VAL A 259 -11.09 4.51 -5.81
N GLU A 260 -10.84 5.60 -6.52
CA GLU A 260 -9.88 5.61 -7.62
C GLU A 260 -8.43 5.34 -7.17
N ALA A 261 -8.01 5.88 -6.02
CA ALA A 261 -6.70 5.55 -5.42
C ALA A 261 -6.61 4.07 -5.01
N LEU A 262 -7.71 3.49 -4.51
CA LEU A 262 -7.80 2.06 -4.20
C LEU A 262 -7.74 1.22 -5.49
N ASN A 263 -8.37 1.65 -6.57
CA ASN A 263 -8.31 0.97 -7.88
C ASN A 263 -6.89 0.98 -8.45
N GLU A 264 -6.18 2.13 -8.38
CA GLU A 264 -4.77 2.24 -8.77
C GLU A 264 -3.92 1.18 -8.07
N SER A 265 -3.97 1.12 -6.73
CA SER A 265 -3.18 0.16 -5.97
C SER A 265 -3.64 -1.28 -6.20
N SER A 266 -4.93 -1.51 -6.40
CA SER A 266 -5.48 -2.85 -6.63
C SER A 266 -5.05 -3.43 -7.97
N HIS A 267 -5.10 -2.64 -9.05
CA HIS A 267 -4.61 -3.07 -10.36
C HIS A 267 -3.12 -3.41 -10.30
N ALA A 268 -2.34 -2.64 -9.54
CA ALA A 268 -0.92 -2.92 -9.35
C ALA A 268 -0.68 -4.23 -8.57
N LEU A 269 -1.46 -4.48 -7.51
CA LEU A 269 -1.43 -5.74 -6.75
C LEU A 269 -1.83 -6.95 -7.60
N GLN A 270 -2.79 -6.81 -8.52
CA GLN A 270 -3.17 -7.89 -9.44
C GLN A 270 -2.03 -8.25 -10.39
N LYS A 271 -1.41 -7.24 -11.02
CA LYS A 271 -0.28 -7.45 -11.92
C LYS A 271 0.95 -8.04 -11.20
N GLU A 272 1.24 -7.58 -9.98
CA GLU A 272 2.42 -8.01 -9.23
C GLU A 272 2.26 -9.39 -8.59
N PHE A 273 1.08 -9.69 -8.02
CA PHE A 273 0.86 -10.88 -7.19
C PHE A 273 -0.12 -11.90 -7.78
N GLY A 274 -0.71 -11.62 -8.94
CA GLY A 274 -1.58 -12.56 -9.66
C GLY A 274 -2.97 -12.73 -9.05
N TYR A 275 -3.45 -11.79 -8.23
CA TYR A 275 -4.83 -11.82 -7.75
C TYR A 275 -5.80 -11.66 -8.93
N SER A 276 -6.89 -12.44 -8.92
CA SER A 276 -7.97 -12.30 -9.89
C SER A 276 -8.77 -11.01 -9.69
N ASP A 277 -9.52 -10.63 -10.73
CA ASP A 277 -10.43 -9.49 -10.68
C ASP A 277 -11.56 -9.68 -9.67
N GLU A 278 -12.11 -10.88 -9.58
CA GLU A 278 -13.15 -11.23 -8.62
C GLU A 278 -12.63 -11.15 -7.17
N GLU A 279 -11.43 -11.68 -6.90
CA GLU A 279 -10.82 -11.63 -5.57
C GLU A 279 -10.58 -10.19 -5.12
N MET A 280 -10.04 -9.34 -5.99
CA MET A 280 -9.76 -7.95 -5.65
C MET A 280 -11.02 -7.10 -5.53
N LYS A 281 -12.04 -7.33 -6.36
CA LYS A 281 -13.34 -6.68 -6.22
C LYS A 281 -14.00 -7.01 -4.88
N GLU A 282 -14.03 -8.29 -4.49
CA GLU A 282 -14.60 -8.70 -3.21
C GLU A 282 -13.78 -8.15 -2.03
N TRP A 283 -12.45 -8.16 -2.12
CA TRP A 283 -11.57 -7.55 -1.14
C TRP A 283 -11.85 -6.05 -0.98
N ASN A 284 -11.89 -5.29 -2.09
CA ASN A 284 -12.15 -3.85 -2.08
C ASN A 284 -13.54 -3.51 -1.54
N ARG A 285 -14.56 -4.29 -1.89
CA ARG A 285 -15.91 -4.14 -1.32
C ARG A 285 -15.90 -4.29 0.20
N ARG A 286 -15.14 -5.26 0.74
CA ARG A 286 -14.97 -5.43 2.20
C ARG A 286 -14.19 -4.27 2.82
N VAL A 287 -13.10 -3.82 2.19
CA VAL A 287 -12.32 -2.66 2.62
C VAL A 287 -13.24 -1.44 2.77
N LEU A 288 -13.99 -1.13 1.72
CA LEU A 288 -14.90 0.02 1.68
C LEU A 288 -16.01 -0.12 2.72
N LYS A 289 -16.68 -1.29 2.82
CA LYS A 289 -17.72 -1.52 3.84
C LYS A 289 -17.16 -1.32 5.25
N ASN A 290 -15.96 -1.83 5.53
CA ASN A 290 -15.36 -1.72 6.85
C ASN A 290 -14.98 -0.27 7.20
N MET A 291 -14.36 0.44 6.25
CA MET A 291 -13.94 1.83 6.44
C MET A 291 -15.13 2.78 6.61
N ALA A 292 -16.24 2.51 5.93
CA ALA A 292 -17.48 3.27 6.04
C ALA A 292 -18.26 3.02 7.35
N ASN A 293 -17.75 2.19 8.25
CA ASN A 293 -18.44 1.88 9.49
C ASN A 293 -18.41 3.08 10.47
N PRO A 294 -19.54 3.75 10.72
CA PRO A 294 -19.56 5.02 11.47
C PRO A 294 -19.24 4.86 12.96
N ILE A 295 -19.25 3.64 13.50
CA ILE A 295 -18.85 3.38 14.90
C ILE A 295 -17.37 3.66 15.14
N LEU A 296 -16.53 3.64 14.09
CA LEU A 296 -15.10 3.85 14.21
C LEU A 296 -14.83 5.24 14.79
N LYS A 297 -15.69 6.23 14.50
CA LYS A 297 -15.62 7.62 14.97
C LYS A 297 -14.19 8.19 14.88
N ASP A 298 -13.49 7.80 13.83
CA ASP A 298 -12.07 8.05 13.71
C ASP A 298 -11.82 9.52 13.37
N LYS A 299 -11.07 10.19 14.25
CA LYS A 299 -10.62 11.56 14.00
C LYS A 299 -9.58 11.56 12.89
N ILE A 300 -9.70 12.53 11.98
CA ILE A 300 -8.73 12.74 10.91
C ILE A 300 -7.34 12.96 11.48
N ASP A 301 -7.19 13.73 12.57
CA ASP A 301 -5.87 13.97 13.16
C ASP A 301 -5.22 12.68 13.69
N ARG A 302 -6.02 11.80 14.32
CA ARG A 302 -5.54 10.47 14.77
C ARG A 302 -5.11 9.59 13.59
N VAL A 303 -5.89 9.59 12.52
CA VAL A 303 -5.65 8.75 11.34
C VAL A 303 -4.58 9.34 10.42
N GLY A 304 -4.36 10.65 10.44
CA GLY A 304 -3.36 11.41 9.69
C GLY A 304 -1.99 11.48 10.38
N ALA A 305 -1.96 11.43 11.72
CA ALA A 305 -0.76 11.56 12.56
C ALA A 305 0.43 10.69 12.15
N ASP A 306 1.65 11.12 12.46
CA ASP A 306 2.90 10.47 12.01
C ASP A 306 2.98 10.34 10.47
N PRO A 307 2.80 11.45 9.71
CA PRO A 307 2.92 11.45 8.25
C PRO A 307 4.32 11.05 7.77
N ILE A 308 5.39 11.38 8.50
CA ILE A 308 6.77 10.99 8.13
C ILE A 308 6.87 9.47 7.96
N ARG A 309 6.35 8.67 8.92
CA ARG A 309 6.35 7.21 8.76
C ARG A 309 5.49 6.76 7.58
N LYS A 310 4.30 7.34 7.40
CA LYS A 310 3.34 6.96 6.34
C LYS A 310 3.79 7.34 4.93
N LEU A 311 4.67 8.33 4.83
CA LEU A 311 5.27 8.81 3.59
C LEU A 311 6.54 8.06 3.22
N LYS A 312 7.04 7.13 4.05
CA LYS A 312 8.21 6.30 3.70
C LYS A 312 7.96 5.49 2.43
N LYS A 313 9.06 5.24 1.71
CA LYS A 313 9.10 4.56 0.40
C LYS A 313 8.26 3.28 0.29
N GLU A 314 8.25 2.46 1.34
CA GLU A 314 7.56 1.16 1.34
C GLU A 314 6.22 1.15 2.10
N ASP A 315 5.82 2.27 2.73
CA ASP A 315 4.57 2.37 3.49
C ASP A 315 3.36 2.64 2.56
N ARG A 316 2.20 2.92 3.14
CA ARG A 316 0.87 2.86 2.54
C ARG A 316 0.56 3.86 1.41
N LEU A 317 1.42 4.83 1.12
CA LEU A 317 1.17 5.81 0.05
C LEU A 317 2.21 5.73 -1.07
N ILE A 318 3.49 5.86 -0.73
CA ILE A 318 4.57 5.79 -1.72
C ILE A 318 4.77 4.37 -2.25
N GLY A 319 4.70 3.36 -1.38
CA GLY A 319 4.83 1.96 -1.75
C GLY A 319 3.88 1.53 -2.88
N PRO A 320 2.55 1.73 -2.74
CA PRO A 320 1.62 1.41 -3.82
C PRO A 320 1.81 2.30 -5.05
N ALA A 321 2.18 3.57 -4.90
CA ALA A 321 2.43 4.44 -6.05
C ALA A 321 3.62 3.96 -6.90
N LEU A 322 4.70 3.52 -6.26
CA LEU A 322 5.84 2.92 -6.94
C LEU A 322 5.49 1.56 -7.57
N MET A 323 4.63 0.77 -6.92
CA MET A 323 4.13 -0.48 -7.49
C MET A 323 3.29 -0.21 -8.75
N CYS A 324 2.49 0.86 -8.77
CA CYS A 324 1.75 1.27 -9.97
C CYS A 324 2.71 1.57 -11.13
N ILE A 325 3.73 2.39 -10.90
CA ILE A 325 4.71 2.79 -11.94
C ILE A 325 5.43 1.57 -12.53
N ARG A 326 5.91 0.64 -11.69
CA ARG A 326 6.56 -0.60 -12.16
C ARG A 326 5.66 -1.46 -13.06
N ASN A 327 4.34 -1.32 -12.89
CA ASN A 327 3.32 -2.09 -13.59
C ASN A 327 2.58 -1.27 -14.68
N GLY A 328 3.13 -0.10 -15.04
CA GLY A 328 2.58 0.75 -16.10
C GLY A 328 1.26 1.42 -15.77
N ILE A 329 0.94 1.59 -14.49
CA ILE A 329 -0.27 2.24 -14.00
C ILE A 329 0.11 3.62 -13.47
N MET A 330 -0.63 4.66 -13.87
CA MET A 330 -0.39 6.02 -13.40
C MET A 330 -0.98 6.22 -11.98
N PRO A 331 -0.16 6.53 -10.95
CA PRO A 331 -0.64 6.70 -9.57
C PRO A 331 -1.16 8.12 -9.31
N TYR A 332 -2.14 8.58 -10.09
CA TYR A 332 -2.65 9.96 -10.03
C TYR A 332 -3.26 10.30 -8.66
N PHE A 333 -4.22 9.51 -8.19
CA PHE A 333 -4.91 9.79 -6.93
C PHE A 333 -4.06 9.42 -5.71
N LEU A 334 -3.19 8.42 -5.80
CA LEU A 334 -2.16 8.17 -4.79
C LEU A 334 -1.21 9.36 -4.66
N ALA A 335 -0.69 9.92 -5.76
CA ALA A 335 0.16 11.10 -5.73
C ALA A 335 -0.57 12.33 -5.17
N LYS A 336 -1.86 12.48 -5.49
CA LYS A 336 -2.71 13.53 -4.90
C LYS A 336 -2.85 13.38 -3.38
N ALA A 337 -3.05 12.17 -2.88
CA ALA A 337 -3.11 11.91 -1.44
C ALA A 337 -1.77 12.20 -0.73
N VAL A 338 -0.65 11.86 -1.38
CA VAL A 338 0.69 12.21 -0.88
C VAL A 338 0.87 13.73 -0.82
N ALA A 339 0.46 14.46 -1.86
CA ALA A 339 0.52 15.92 -1.85
C ALA A 339 -0.32 16.53 -0.71
N ALA A 340 -1.51 15.99 -0.45
CA ALA A 340 -2.35 16.41 0.67
C ALA A 340 -1.71 16.06 2.04
N ALA A 341 -0.93 14.97 2.12
CA ALA A 341 -0.21 14.59 3.32
C ALA A 341 0.93 15.57 3.66
N PHE A 342 1.60 16.15 2.66
CA PHE A 342 2.60 17.23 2.88
C PHE A 342 1.97 18.53 3.40
N LEU A 343 0.67 18.72 3.17
CA LEU A 343 -0.11 19.86 3.69
C LEU A 343 -0.84 19.52 5.00
N PHE A 344 -0.70 18.30 5.50
CA PHE A 344 -1.31 17.91 6.76
C PHE A 344 -0.56 18.57 7.92
N ASP A 345 -1.33 19.22 8.79
CA ASP A 345 -0.84 19.84 10.01
C ASP A 345 -1.78 19.57 11.19
N SER A 346 -1.17 19.31 12.34
CA SER A 346 -1.83 18.97 13.59
C SER A 346 -0.94 19.43 14.75
N GLU A 347 -1.49 20.26 15.64
CA GLU A 347 -0.76 20.86 16.77
C GLU A 347 -0.24 19.80 17.76
N GLU A 348 -0.87 18.63 17.79
CA GLU A 348 -0.50 17.52 18.67
C GLU A 348 0.48 16.51 18.01
N ASP A 349 0.86 16.70 16.74
CA ASP A 349 1.67 15.75 15.97
C ASP A 349 3.04 16.34 15.57
N GLN A 350 4.09 16.02 16.36
CA GLN A 350 5.46 16.50 16.10
C GLN A 350 5.99 16.16 14.68
N PRO A 351 5.73 14.95 14.11
CA PRO A 351 6.12 14.65 12.75
C PRO A 351 5.48 15.55 11.68
N SER A 352 4.19 15.92 11.80
CA SER A 352 3.58 16.86 10.85
C SER A 352 4.21 18.24 10.94
N GLN A 353 4.45 18.74 12.17
CA GLN A 353 5.11 20.03 12.40
C GLN A 353 6.51 20.08 11.80
N SER A 354 7.26 18.97 11.89
CA SER A 354 8.60 18.85 11.30
C SER A 354 8.58 18.99 9.77
N ILE A 355 7.56 18.43 9.11
CA ILE A 355 7.36 18.62 7.66
C ILE A 355 7.03 20.08 7.35
N GLN A 356 6.11 20.70 8.09
CA GLN A 356 5.75 22.11 7.88
C GLN A 356 6.95 23.05 8.09
N GLU A 357 7.76 22.81 9.11
CA GLU A 357 8.99 23.57 9.36
C GLU A 357 10.01 23.42 8.23
N TYR A 358 10.21 22.19 7.73
CA TYR A 358 11.12 21.94 6.61
C TYR A 358 10.69 22.69 5.35
N LEU A 359 9.38 22.70 5.04
CA LEU A 359 8.80 23.37 3.88
C LEU A 359 8.88 24.91 3.94
N LYS A 360 9.19 25.52 5.09
CA LYS A 360 9.44 26.98 5.16
C LYS A 360 10.72 27.39 4.43
N ASN A 361 11.72 26.50 4.40
CA ASN A 361 13.06 26.80 3.89
C ASN A 361 13.44 25.97 2.66
N HIS A 362 12.62 24.98 2.28
CA HIS A 362 12.89 24.07 1.18
C HIS A 362 11.69 23.92 0.25
N SER A 363 11.95 23.58 -1.00
CA SER A 363 10.92 23.25 -1.96
C SER A 363 10.23 21.93 -1.62
N ILE A 364 9.00 21.75 -2.13
CA ILE A 364 8.29 20.47 -2.02
C ILE A 364 9.08 19.32 -2.66
N LYS A 365 9.84 19.58 -3.73
CA LYS A 365 10.70 18.58 -4.38
C LYS A 365 11.80 18.08 -3.43
N GLU A 366 12.37 18.95 -2.61
CA GLU A 366 13.37 18.58 -1.59
C GLU A 366 12.71 17.82 -0.44
N ALA A 367 11.54 18.28 0.03
CA ALA A 367 10.79 17.60 1.09
C ALA A 367 10.38 16.17 0.70
N ILE A 368 9.95 15.96 -0.55
CA ILE A 368 9.65 14.60 -1.06
C ILE A 368 10.90 13.71 -1.02
N ARG A 369 12.07 14.24 -1.42
CA ARG A 369 13.32 13.47 -1.38
C ARG A 369 13.68 13.04 0.04
N GLU A 370 13.61 14.00 0.97
CA GLU A 370 13.94 13.80 2.38
C GLU A 370 13.00 12.80 3.06
N PHE A 371 11.69 13.08 3.04
CA PHE A 371 10.73 12.32 3.83
C PHE A 371 10.23 11.04 3.14
N CYS A 372 10.19 11.01 1.80
CA CYS A 372 9.75 9.82 1.05
C CYS A 372 10.90 8.92 0.58
N GLN A 373 12.16 9.36 0.69
CA GLN A 373 13.33 8.61 0.20
C GLN A 373 13.26 8.30 -1.30
N LEU A 374 12.69 9.23 -2.06
CA LEU A 374 12.59 9.18 -3.52
C LEU A 374 13.72 10.01 -4.10
N ASN A 375 14.62 9.41 -4.87
CA ASN A 375 15.78 10.10 -5.43
C ASN A 375 15.68 10.19 -6.96
N ARG A 376 15.44 9.04 -7.61
CA ARG A 376 15.44 8.90 -9.07
C ARG A 376 14.06 8.58 -9.64
N GLU A 377 13.04 8.56 -8.78
CA GLU A 377 11.63 8.41 -9.12
C GLU A 377 11.04 9.76 -9.54
N ILE A 378 11.67 10.39 -10.54
CA ILE A 378 11.49 11.79 -10.93
C ILE A 378 10.05 12.09 -11.31
N GLU A 379 9.39 11.17 -12.02
CA GLU A 379 8.02 11.31 -12.49
C GLU A 379 7.02 11.32 -11.32
N LEU A 380 7.23 10.47 -10.31
CA LEU A 380 6.38 10.46 -9.12
C LEU A 380 6.57 11.75 -8.32
N ILE A 381 7.82 12.18 -8.14
CA ILE A 381 8.14 13.45 -7.47
C ILE A 381 7.43 14.62 -8.17
N GLN A 382 7.49 14.66 -9.51
CA GLN A 382 6.83 15.71 -10.28
C GLN A 382 5.29 15.63 -10.14
N LEU A 383 4.70 14.45 -10.23
CA LEU A 383 3.24 14.28 -10.11
C LEU A 383 2.73 14.75 -8.73
N ILE A 384 3.44 14.39 -7.66
CA ILE A 384 3.14 14.88 -6.30
C ILE A 384 3.29 16.41 -6.24
N THR A 385 4.37 16.95 -6.81
CA THR A 385 4.63 18.40 -6.83
C THR A 385 3.51 19.17 -7.53
N GLU A 386 3.02 18.68 -8.66
CA GLU A 386 1.91 19.30 -9.40
C GLU A 386 0.63 19.32 -8.55
N HIS A 387 0.30 18.22 -7.88
CA HIS A 387 -0.85 18.17 -6.98
C HIS A 387 -0.69 19.07 -5.77
N TYR A 388 0.50 19.15 -5.19
CA TYR A 388 0.80 20.03 -4.07
C TYR A 388 0.56 21.50 -4.43
N HIS A 389 1.04 21.94 -5.60
CA HIS A 389 0.77 23.29 -6.08
C HIS A 389 -0.70 23.53 -6.45
N LYS A 390 -1.43 22.52 -6.93
CA LYS A 390 -2.89 22.62 -7.12
C LYS A 390 -3.60 22.94 -5.79
N PHE A 391 -3.22 22.28 -4.70
CA PHE A 391 -3.77 22.56 -3.36
C PHE A 391 -3.38 23.95 -2.85
N LEU A 392 -2.11 24.35 -2.94
CA LEU A 392 -1.66 25.68 -2.48
C LEU A 392 -2.37 26.83 -3.21
N ASN A 393 -2.60 26.68 -4.51
CA ASN A 393 -3.31 27.68 -5.31
C ASN A 393 -4.83 27.70 -5.07
N LYS A 394 -5.31 26.98 -4.05
CA LYS A 394 -6.74 26.82 -3.72
C LYS A 394 -7.59 26.42 -4.93
N LYS A 395 -7.01 25.68 -5.88
CA LYS A 395 -7.81 25.09 -6.95
C LYS A 395 -8.81 24.12 -6.32
N PRO A 396 -10.03 24.01 -6.86
CA PRO A 396 -11.01 23.05 -6.35
C PRO A 396 -10.37 21.66 -6.22
N ILE A 397 -10.70 20.96 -5.15
CA ILE A 397 -10.34 19.55 -4.98
C ILE A 397 -10.96 18.69 -6.11
N GLU A 398 -11.95 19.24 -6.82
CA GLU A 398 -12.61 18.65 -7.96
C GLU A 398 -11.66 18.31 -9.09
N GLU A 399 -11.96 17.19 -9.74
CA GLU A 399 -11.19 16.66 -10.84
C GLU A 399 -12.14 16.35 -12.00
N ASP A 400 -11.67 16.58 -13.21
CA ASP A 400 -12.33 16.04 -14.40
C ASP A 400 -11.93 14.57 -14.54
N PHE A 401 -12.74 13.68 -13.97
CA PHE A 401 -12.48 12.23 -13.98
C PHE A 401 -12.47 11.65 -15.40
N HIS A 402 -13.22 12.23 -16.33
CA HIS A 402 -13.21 11.78 -17.73
C HIS A 402 -11.89 12.13 -18.40
N ARG A 403 -11.41 13.36 -18.19
CA ARG A 403 -10.07 13.77 -18.61
C ARG A 403 -9.00 12.88 -18.01
N ILE A 404 -8.99 12.68 -16.69
CA ILE A 404 -7.99 11.83 -16.01
C ILE A 404 -8.00 10.41 -16.57
N LYS A 405 -9.17 9.83 -16.81
CA LYS A 405 -9.28 8.49 -17.39
C LYS A 405 -8.58 8.41 -18.75
N LYS A 406 -8.78 9.41 -19.62
CA LYS A 406 -8.07 9.50 -20.92
C LYS A 406 -6.56 9.63 -20.74
N LEU A 407 -6.11 10.44 -19.78
CA LEU A 407 -4.68 10.60 -19.47
C LEU A 407 -4.06 9.26 -19.04
N LYS A 408 -4.70 8.56 -18.09
CA LYS A 408 -4.27 7.24 -17.60
C LYS A 408 -4.25 6.20 -18.72
N GLU A 409 -5.26 6.17 -19.58
CA GLU A 409 -5.32 5.25 -20.72
C GLU A 409 -4.14 5.48 -21.68
N SER A 410 -3.87 6.74 -22.05
CA SER A 410 -2.72 7.06 -22.91
C SER A 410 -1.37 6.72 -22.25
N TYR A 411 -1.25 6.91 -20.93
CA TYR A 411 -0.09 6.51 -20.15
C TYR A 411 0.12 4.99 -20.19
N GLU A 412 -0.91 4.21 -19.89
CA GLU A 412 -0.87 2.74 -19.86
C GLU A 412 -0.48 2.17 -21.23
N ILE A 413 -1.09 2.68 -22.31
CA ILE A 413 -0.75 2.27 -23.67
C ILE A 413 0.72 2.64 -23.98
N GLY A 414 1.16 3.86 -23.67
CA GLY A 414 2.53 4.30 -23.89
C GLY A 414 3.57 3.45 -23.17
N PHE A 415 3.29 3.10 -21.92
CA PHE A 415 4.13 2.21 -21.14
C PHE A 415 4.25 0.82 -21.78
N GLU A 416 3.12 0.20 -22.11
CA GLU A 416 3.09 -1.15 -22.71
C GLU A 416 3.77 -1.17 -24.08
N TYR A 417 3.61 -0.13 -24.90
CA TYR A 417 4.26 -0.08 -26.21
C TYR A 417 5.78 0.01 -26.10
N GLU A 418 6.30 0.88 -25.23
CA GLU A 418 7.76 0.98 -25.03
C GLU A 418 8.35 -0.29 -24.42
N LYS A 419 7.61 -0.94 -23.51
CA LYS A 419 8.03 -2.21 -22.89
C LYS A 419 8.14 -3.34 -23.91
N ASN A 420 7.16 -3.45 -24.82
CA ASN A 420 7.04 -4.60 -25.70
C ASN A 420 7.72 -4.41 -27.07
N TYR A 421 7.71 -3.20 -27.63
CA TYR A 421 8.15 -2.96 -29.01
C TYR A 421 9.45 -2.16 -29.12
N ARG A 422 9.76 -1.32 -28.11
CA ARG A 422 10.92 -0.41 -28.12
C ARG A 422 10.85 0.61 -29.26
N GLY A 423 11.79 1.55 -29.25
CA GLY A 423 11.83 2.63 -30.24
C GLY A 423 10.93 3.78 -29.82
N CYS A 424 11.37 4.50 -28.78
CA CYS A 424 10.54 5.42 -27.99
C CYS A 424 9.73 6.46 -28.79
N ALA A 425 10.23 6.98 -29.93
CA ALA A 425 9.46 7.87 -30.79
C ALA A 425 8.32 7.15 -31.52
N GLN A 426 8.59 5.95 -32.03
CA GLN A 426 7.62 5.10 -32.71
C GLN A 426 6.57 4.57 -31.74
N CYS A 427 6.99 4.15 -30.54
CA CYS A 427 6.09 3.74 -29.46
C CYS A 427 5.08 4.83 -29.14
N LEU A 428 5.54 6.07 -28.94
CA LEU A 428 4.65 7.16 -28.65
C LEU A 428 3.67 7.46 -29.79
N ILE A 429 4.13 7.42 -31.04
CA ILE A 429 3.23 7.59 -32.20
C ILE A 429 2.19 6.46 -32.24
N ALA A 430 2.61 5.21 -32.04
CA ALA A 430 1.73 4.06 -32.05
C ALA A 430 0.73 4.05 -30.89
N THR A 431 1.10 4.62 -29.73
CA THR A 431 0.16 4.90 -28.63
C THR A 431 -1.02 5.70 -29.11
N PHE A 432 -0.79 6.81 -29.82
CA PHE A 432 -1.88 7.64 -30.31
C PHE A 432 -2.68 6.97 -31.43
N PHE A 433 -2.06 6.10 -32.24
CA PHE A 433 -2.81 5.32 -33.23
C PHE A 433 -3.77 4.35 -32.55
N LYS A 434 -3.32 3.69 -31.47
CA LYS A 434 -4.16 2.79 -30.67
C LYS A 434 -5.24 3.55 -29.92
N PHE A 435 -4.86 4.65 -29.26
CA PHE A 435 -5.71 5.47 -28.41
C PHE A 435 -6.82 6.18 -29.19
N THR A 436 -6.55 6.63 -30.42
CA THR A 436 -7.50 7.41 -31.23
C THR A 436 -8.14 6.63 -32.37
N GLY A 437 -7.63 5.43 -32.66
CA GLY A 437 -8.03 4.62 -33.81
C GLY A 437 -7.56 5.16 -35.17
N LYS A 438 -6.75 6.24 -35.20
CA LYS A 438 -6.27 6.89 -36.43
C LYS A 438 -4.80 6.57 -36.68
N ALA A 439 -4.53 5.65 -37.60
CA ALA A 439 -3.16 5.26 -37.95
C ALA A 439 -2.60 6.08 -39.12
N ASN A 440 -1.33 6.44 -39.05
CA ASN A 440 -0.56 7.00 -40.15
C ASN A 440 0.79 6.27 -40.29
N HIS A 441 0.85 5.30 -41.21
CA HIS A 441 2.02 4.43 -41.35
C HIS A 441 3.28 5.18 -41.79
N ILE A 442 3.14 6.23 -42.60
CA ILE A 442 4.29 7.04 -43.04
C ILE A 442 4.88 7.81 -41.86
N LEU A 443 4.03 8.39 -41.02
CA LEU A 443 4.47 9.09 -39.80
C LEU A 443 5.26 8.13 -38.90
N PHE A 444 4.73 6.94 -38.66
CA PHE A 444 5.41 5.91 -37.85
C PHE A 444 6.74 5.45 -38.46
N GLN A 445 6.78 5.21 -39.77
CA GLN A 445 8.01 4.81 -40.47
C GLN A 445 9.09 5.91 -40.38
N SER A 446 8.68 7.17 -40.57
CA SER A 446 9.59 8.32 -40.57
C SER A 446 10.27 8.58 -39.21
N ALA A 447 9.66 8.12 -38.11
CA ALA A 447 10.18 8.30 -36.76
C ALA A 447 11.26 7.28 -36.35
N SER A 448 11.59 6.29 -37.20
CA SER A 448 12.50 5.18 -36.85
C SER A 448 13.86 5.66 -36.34
N GLY A 449 14.42 6.71 -36.95
CA GLY A 449 15.73 7.27 -36.58
C GLY A 449 15.71 8.26 -35.41
N LEU A 450 14.61 8.37 -34.66
CA LEU A 450 14.47 9.32 -33.54
C LEU A 450 14.62 8.67 -32.16
N SER A 451 14.97 7.38 -32.10
CA SER A 451 15.01 6.61 -30.86
C SER A 451 16.36 6.69 -30.14
N GLY A 452 16.37 6.57 -28.81
CA GLY A 452 17.63 6.54 -28.04
C GLY A 452 18.47 7.80 -28.19
N GLY A 453 17.84 8.98 -28.14
CA GLY A 453 18.52 10.24 -28.44
C GLY A 453 18.87 10.39 -29.93
N MET A 454 17.96 9.90 -30.79
CA MET A 454 17.99 9.86 -32.26
C MET A 454 18.75 8.70 -32.93
N ALA A 455 20.03 8.83 -33.24
CA ALA A 455 20.75 7.75 -33.92
C ALA A 455 21.31 6.73 -32.92
N LEU A 456 20.58 6.45 -31.84
CA LEU A 456 21.05 5.70 -30.67
C LEU A 456 22.26 6.34 -29.96
N CYS A 457 22.57 7.60 -30.25
CA CYS A 457 23.74 8.31 -29.71
C CYS A 457 23.51 8.83 -28.28
N GLY A 458 22.26 9.07 -27.89
CA GLY A 458 21.90 9.64 -26.59
C GLY A 458 22.07 11.16 -26.47
N ASP A 459 22.84 11.80 -27.34
CA ASP A 459 23.11 13.24 -27.34
C ASP A 459 22.01 14.10 -28.01
N GLY A 460 21.05 13.46 -28.68
CA GLY A 460 19.87 14.11 -29.26
C GLY A 460 18.64 14.13 -28.34
N ALA A 461 17.54 14.62 -28.90
CA ALA A 461 16.25 14.69 -28.23
C ALA A 461 15.71 13.30 -27.86
N CYS A 462 15.05 13.21 -26.70
CA CYS A 462 14.32 12.02 -26.29
C CYS A 462 13.30 11.62 -27.36
N GLY A 463 13.18 10.32 -27.65
CA GLY A 463 12.21 9.85 -28.63
C GLY A 463 10.77 10.06 -28.19
N GLY A 464 10.45 9.91 -26.90
CA GLY A 464 9.11 10.22 -26.38
C GLY A 464 8.73 11.70 -26.56
N TYR A 465 9.69 12.61 -26.40
CA TYR A 465 9.50 14.03 -26.70
C TYR A 465 9.32 14.28 -28.21
N SER A 466 10.21 13.72 -29.02
CA SER A 466 10.22 13.91 -30.48
C SER A 466 8.95 13.36 -31.13
N GLY A 467 8.54 12.14 -30.76
CA GLY A 467 7.30 11.54 -31.21
C GLY A 467 6.07 12.35 -30.79
N GLY A 468 6.12 13.04 -29.65
CA GLY A 468 5.00 13.82 -29.12
C GLY A 468 4.76 15.06 -29.92
N ILE A 469 5.85 15.78 -30.25
CA ILE A 469 5.81 16.90 -31.19
C ILE A 469 5.29 16.45 -32.55
N MET A 470 5.74 15.30 -33.05
CA MET A 470 5.27 14.75 -34.33
C MET A 470 3.77 14.43 -34.31
N ILE A 471 3.26 13.82 -33.23
CA ILE A 471 1.83 13.55 -33.07
C ILE A 471 1.03 14.86 -33.04
N MET A 472 1.40 15.83 -32.20
CA MET A 472 0.66 17.10 -32.12
C MET A 472 0.68 17.85 -33.46
N GLY A 473 1.82 17.88 -34.15
CA GLY A 473 1.94 18.45 -35.49
C GLY A 473 1.11 17.73 -36.56
N SER A 474 0.76 16.45 -36.36
CA SER A 474 -0.11 15.72 -37.27
C SER A 474 -1.59 16.13 -37.15
N TYR A 475 -2.00 16.69 -36.01
CA TYR A 475 -3.35 17.26 -35.82
C TYR A 475 -3.44 18.67 -36.40
N VAL A 476 -2.44 19.51 -36.08
CA VAL A 476 -2.34 20.86 -36.62
C VAL A 476 -0.87 21.19 -36.87
N GLY A 477 -0.50 21.14 -38.13
CA GLY A 477 0.84 21.44 -38.61
C GLY A 477 0.76 22.19 -39.93
N ARG A 478 1.86 22.89 -40.26
CA ARG A 478 1.97 23.66 -41.50
C ARG A 478 1.83 22.75 -42.70
N ARG A 479 0.79 22.94 -43.51
CA ARG A 479 0.51 22.12 -44.70
C ARG A 479 1.37 22.51 -45.89
N PHE A 480 1.88 21.51 -46.60
CA PHE A 480 2.78 21.71 -47.73
C PHE A 480 2.09 22.43 -48.90
N GLU A 481 0.85 22.07 -49.19
CA GLU A 481 0.04 22.65 -50.26
C GLU A 481 -0.32 24.12 -50.02
N LYS A 482 -0.21 24.60 -48.77
CA LYS A 482 -0.49 25.99 -48.36
C LYS A 482 0.77 26.83 -48.15
N LEU A 483 1.93 26.34 -48.62
CA LEU A 483 3.18 27.09 -48.52
C LEU A 483 3.16 28.38 -49.35
N ASN A 484 2.50 28.35 -50.51
CA ASN A 484 2.26 29.52 -51.35
C ASN A 484 1.06 30.31 -50.81
N GLY A 485 1.16 31.64 -50.73
CA GLY A 485 0.03 32.52 -50.34
C GLY A 485 -0.13 32.79 -48.84
N GLY A 486 0.97 32.92 -48.09
CA GLY A 486 0.95 33.28 -46.66
C GLY A 486 1.42 32.17 -45.72
N GLY A 487 1.60 30.95 -46.23
CA GLY A 487 2.42 29.93 -45.58
C GLY A 487 1.80 29.24 -44.37
N ASP A 488 0.47 29.15 -44.28
CA ASP A 488 -0.26 28.40 -43.23
C ASP A 488 0.21 28.73 -41.80
N LYS A 489 0.39 30.02 -41.54
CA LYS A 489 1.01 30.54 -40.33
C LYS A 489 0.24 30.22 -39.05
N GLU A 490 -1.09 30.28 -39.09
CA GLU A 490 -1.93 29.96 -37.93
C GLU A 490 -1.68 28.53 -37.44
N ALA A 491 -1.76 27.54 -38.34
CA ALA A 491 -1.45 26.14 -38.02
C ALA A 491 0.00 25.97 -37.56
N GLN A 492 0.94 26.69 -38.17
CA GLN A 492 2.35 26.68 -37.76
C GLN A 492 2.54 27.16 -36.31
N TYR A 493 1.94 28.30 -35.93
CA TYR A 493 2.08 28.84 -34.58
C TYR A 493 1.31 28.04 -33.53
N GLN A 494 0.16 27.47 -33.88
CA GLN A 494 -0.55 26.54 -32.98
C GLN A 494 0.29 25.29 -32.70
N ALA A 495 0.93 24.71 -33.73
CA ALA A 495 1.86 23.60 -33.57
C ALA A 495 3.03 23.96 -32.63
N TYR A 496 3.59 25.17 -32.76
CA TYR A 496 4.66 25.66 -31.89
C TYR A 496 4.21 25.81 -30.43
N SER A 497 3.02 26.34 -30.20
CA SER A 497 2.47 26.49 -28.85
C SER A 497 2.32 25.14 -28.14
N MET A 498 1.75 24.14 -28.81
CA MET A 498 1.66 22.78 -28.26
C MET A 498 3.04 22.17 -27.99
N ALA A 499 4.00 22.32 -28.92
CA ALA A 499 5.36 21.82 -28.74
C ALA A 499 6.08 22.50 -27.56
N GLN A 500 5.88 23.80 -27.36
CA GLN A 500 6.42 24.54 -26.20
C GLN A 500 5.82 24.03 -24.88
N ARG A 501 4.51 23.76 -24.82
CA ARG A 501 3.88 23.19 -23.63
C ARG A 501 4.46 21.81 -23.28
N LEU A 502 4.70 20.96 -24.27
CA LEU A 502 5.35 19.66 -24.04
C LEU A 502 6.82 19.83 -23.63
N HIS A 503 7.54 20.77 -24.25
CA HIS A 503 8.90 21.12 -23.87
C HIS A 503 8.98 21.51 -22.39
N ASP A 504 8.11 22.40 -21.94
CA ASP A 504 8.08 22.87 -20.56
C ASP A 504 7.81 21.71 -19.58
N LYS A 505 6.91 20.77 -19.93
CA LYS A 505 6.72 19.54 -19.13
C LYS A 505 7.99 18.69 -19.00
N PHE A 506 8.76 18.54 -20.08
CA PHE A 506 10.03 17.82 -20.04
C PHE A 506 11.08 18.57 -19.21
N ILE A 507 11.18 19.89 -19.32
CA ILE A 507 12.11 20.71 -18.53
C ILE A 507 11.73 20.68 -17.03
N GLU A 508 10.45 20.85 -16.70
CA GLU A 508 9.98 20.82 -15.31
C GLU A 508 10.23 19.46 -14.64
N THR A 509 10.02 18.38 -15.39
CA THR A 509 10.15 17.00 -14.88
C THR A 509 11.60 16.56 -14.85
N TYR A 510 12.29 16.61 -16.00
CA TYR A 510 13.61 15.99 -16.19
C TYR A 510 14.76 16.99 -16.26
N GLY A 511 14.47 18.29 -16.33
CA GLY A 511 15.48 19.34 -16.53
C GLY A 511 16.05 19.41 -17.95
N SER A 512 15.62 18.54 -18.87
CA SER A 512 16.14 18.49 -20.24
C SER A 512 15.22 17.71 -21.17
N VAL A 513 15.26 18.04 -22.46
CA VAL A 513 14.70 17.21 -23.54
C VAL A 513 15.72 16.25 -24.16
N ILE A 514 16.99 16.36 -23.77
CA ILE A 514 18.10 15.55 -24.28
C ILE A 514 18.14 14.19 -23.58
N CYS A 515 18.20 13.11 -24.36
CA CYS A 515 18.07 11.75 -23.85
C CYS A 515 19.14 11.40 -22.80
N ALA A 516 20.39 11.77 -23.04
CA ALA A 516 21.51 11.53 -22.12
C ALA A 516 21.33 12.25 -20.78
N ASP A 517 20.76 13.45 -20.77
CA ASP A 517 20.52 14.18 -19.53
C ASP A 517 19.36 13.58 -18.73
N ILE A 518 18.29 13.18 -19.42
CA ILE A 518 17.19 12.41 -18.81
C ILE A 518 17.74 11.11 -18.20
N HIS A 519 18.63 10.41 -18.92
CA HIS A 519 19.27 9.19 -18.40
C HIS A 519 20.05 9.45 -17.10
N LYS A 520 20.80 10.55 -17.01
CA LYS A 520 21.52 10.92 -15.76
C LYS A 520 20.57 11.09 -14.59
N GLN A 521 19.36 11.62 -14.80
CA GLN A 521 18.36 11.76 -13.75
C GLN A 521 17.82 10.39 -13.31
N ILE A 522 17.36 9.56 -14.25
CA ILE A 522 16.60 8.34 -13.92
C ILE A 522 17.49 7.10 -13.66
N PHE A 523 18.71 7.07 -14.22
CA PHE A 523 19.69 5.98 -14.03
C PHE A 523 20.94 6.40 -13.25
N GLY A 524 21.32 7.68 -13.28
CA GLY A 524 22.58 8.16 -12.70
C GLY A 524 23.74 8.27 -13.65
N LYS A 525 23.53 7.89 -14.90
CA LYS A 525 24.47 8.02 -15.99
C LYS A 525 23.73 8.06 -17.32
N SER A 526 24.43 8.46 -18.36
CA SER A 526 23.94 8.39 -19.74
C SER A 526 24.44 7.14 -20.46
N PHE A 527 23.74 6.78 -21.54
CA PHE A 527 24.07 5.62 -22.36
C PHE A 527 24.12 6.04 -23.83
N CYS A 528 25.19 5.67 -24.54
CA CYS A 528 25.24 5.70 -26.00
C CYS A 528 24.91 4.30 -26.50
N LEU A 529 23.71 4.11 -27.01
CA LEU A 529 23.14 2.81 -27.39
C LEU A 529 23.68 2.28 -28.74
N ARG A 530 24.65 2.96 -29.35
CA ARG A 530 25.40 2.43 -30.50
C ARG A 530 26.26 1.24 -30.09
N GLU A 531 26.88 1.33 -28.92
CA GLU A 531 27.74 0.27 -28.38
C GLU A 531 26.88 -0.88 -27.84
N LYS A 532 27.32 -2.12 -28.06
CA LYS A 532 26.56 -3.31 -27.65
C LYS A 532 26.54 -3.47 -26.13
N GLU A 533 27.67 -3.19 -25.49
CA GLU A 533 27.86 -3.27 -24.05
C GLU A 533 26.99 -2.25 -23.32
N ALA A 534 26.93 -1.01 -23.83
CA ALA A 534 26.07 0.04 -23.30
C ALA A 534 24.58 -0.31 -23.42
N ARG A 535 24.16 -0.97 -24.51
CA ARG A 535 22.77 -1.46 -24.66
C ARG A 535 22.43 -2.53 -23.63
N LYS A 536 23.33 -3.48 -23.40
CA LYS A 536 23.12 -4.52 -22.40
C LYS A 536 22.96 -3.92 -21.01
N GLU A 537 23.85 -3.00 -20.65
CA GLU A 537 23.79 -2.32 -19.36
C GLU A 537 22.54 -1.45 -19.19
N PHE A 538 22.10 -0.79 -20.26
CA PHE A 538 20.86 -0.03 -20.30
C PHE A 538 19.63 -0.92 -20.02
N GLU A 539 19.55 -2.09 -20.66
CA GLU A 539 18.50 -3.08 -20.41
C GLU A 539 18.54 -3.60 -18.96
N GLU A 540 19.72 -3.97 -18.45
CA GLU A 540 19.93 -4.45 -17.07
C GLU A 540 19.60 -3.37 -16.02
N SER A 541 19.73 -2.09 -16.37
CA SER A 541 19.36 -0.95 -15.52
C SER A 541 17.85 -0.67 -15.48
N GLY A 542 17.03 -1.52 -16.12
CA GLY A 542 15.56 -1.41 -16.10
C GLY A 542 14.98 -0.46 -17.14
N ALA A 543 15.73 -0.12 -18.20
CA ALA A 543 15.29 0.84 -19.20
C ALA A 543 13.89 0.54 -19.78
N HIS A 544 13.66 -0.71 -20.17
CA HIS A 544 12.39 -1.17 -20.72
C HIS A 544 11.47 -1.83 -19.67
N LEU A 545 11.80 -1.69 -18.37
CA LEU A 545 10.95 -2.14 -17.27
C LEU A 545 10.12 -0.99 -16.72
N ASP A 546 10.76 0.01 -16.12
CA ASP A 546 10.08 1.09 -15.39
C ASP A 546 10.74 2.48 -15.56
N LYS A 547 11.76 2.61 -16.41
CA LYS A 547 12.48 3.87 -16.65
C LYS A 547 12.03 4.54 -17.93
N CYS A 548 12.62 4.21 -19.08
CA CYS A 548 12.25 4.83 -20.36
C CYS A 548 10.80 4.53 -20.76
N THR A 549 10.24 3.41 -20.30
CA THR A 549 8.79 3.12 -20.37
C THR A 549 7.96 4.21 -19.71
N THR A 550 8.33 4.62 -18.49
CA THR A 550 7.68 5.71 -17.75
C THR A 550 7.85 7.06 -18.45
N VAL A 551 9.02 7.35 -19.04
CA VAL A 551 9.24 8.58 -19.82
C VAL A 551 8.30 8.66 -21.02
N VAL A 552 8.14 7.57 -21.78
CA VAL A 552 7.21 7.50 -22.91
C VAL A 552 5.76 7.59 -22.45
N ALA A 553 5.42 6.92 -21.35
CA ALA A 553 4.08 6.94 -20.77
C ALA A 553 3.66 8.35 -20.29
N MET A 554 4.55 9.07 -19.60
CA MET A 554 4.33 10.45 -19.18
C MET A 554 4.19 11.39 -20.37
N ALA A 555 5.07 11.25 -21.38
CA ALA A 555 4.97 12.03 -22.60
C ALA A 555 3.63 11.79 -23.32
N ALA A 556 3.16 10.54 -23.37
CA ALA A 556 1.85 10.21 -23.95
C ALA A 556 0.71 10.89 -23.19
N SER A 557 0.74 10.83 -21.85
CA SER A 557 -0.22 11.53 -20.99
C SER A 557 -0.20 13.04 -21.24
N TRP A 558 0.95 13.68 -21.31
CA TRP A 558 1.04 15.13 -21.54
C TRP A 558 0.58 15.53 -22.94
N VAL A 559 0.89 14.74 -23.96
CA VAL A 559 0.39 14.99 -25.33
C VAL A 559 -1.13 14.86 -25.37
N ALA A 560 -1.71 13.85 -24.71
CA ALA A 560 -3.16 13.70 -24.63
C ALA A 560 -3.79 14.91 -23.91
N ASP A 561 -3.19 15.36 -22.80
CA ASP A 561 -3.63 16.53 -22.05
C ASP A 561 -3.65 17.81 -22.91
N ILE A 562 -2.56 18.05 -23.65
CA ILE A 562 -2.41 19.19 -24.56
C ILE A 562 -3.45 19.12 -25.69
N LEU A 563 -3.63 17.95 -26.32
CA LEU A 563 -4.61 17.77 -27.40
C LEU A 563 -6.05 17.94 -26.92
N ILE A 564 -6.38 17.54 -25.69
CA ILE A 564 -7.70 17.80 -25.08
C ILE A 564 -7.91 19.31 -24.89
N ASP A 565 -6.91 20.04 -24.40
CA ASP A 565 -7.01 21.50 -24.24
C ASP A 565 -7.22 22.25 -25.56
N GLU A 566 -6.63 21.75 -26.64
CA GLU A 566 -6.80 22.30 -27.98
C GLU A 566 -8.09 21.83 -28.68
N GLY A 567 -8.88 20.96 -28.03
CA GLY A 567 -10.15 20.46 -28.55
C GLY A 567 -10.03 19.39 -29.65
N PHE A 568 -8.89 18.71 -29.75
CA PHE A 568 -8.67 17.64 -30.73
C PHE A 568 -9.16 16.25 -30.26
N LEU A 569 -9.35 16.05 -28.95
CA LEU A 569 -9.66 14.76 -28.31
C LEU A 569 -10.86 14.77 -27.38
#